data_AF-A0A225E1Z6-F1
#
_entry.id   AF-A0A225E1Z6-F1
#
_cell.length_a   1.000
_cell.length_b   1.000
_cell.length_c   1.000
_cell.angle_alpha   90.00
_cell.angle_beta   90.00
_cell.angle_gamma   90.00
#
_symmetry.space_group_name_H-M   'P 1'
#
loop_
_entity.id
_entity.type
_entity.pdbx_description
1 polymer ?
#
loop_
_entity_poly.entity_id
_entity_poly.type
_entity_poly.pdbx_seq_one_letter_code
_entity_poly.pdbx_strand_id
1 'polypeptide(L)' 'MTPDEFIRICEAIYGAGWQSKLARDLVREPRTIRRWKSGESPIPKAVVGWLRER' A
#
# COMPACT_ATOMS: atom_id res chain seq x y z
N MET A 1 7.74 -3.46 7.04
CA MET A 1 6.28 -3.64 7.04
C MET A 1 5.98 -4.95 6.32
N THR A 2 5.21 -5.84 6.93
CA THR A 2 4.80 -7.10 6.28
C THR A 2 3.63 -6.87 5.33
N PRO A 3 3.35 -7.76 4.38
CA PRO A 3 2.16 -7.64 3.51
C PRO A 3 0.84 -7.55 4.31
N ASP A 4 0.70 -8.32 5.39
CA ASP A 4 -0.52 -8.29 6.23
C ASP A 4 -0.67 -6.97 7.02
N GLU A 5 0.44 -6.40 7.48
CA GLU A 5 0.44 -5.07 8.11
C GLU A 5 0.07 -3.99 7.09
N PHE A 6 0.63 -4.08 5.88
CA PHE A 6 0.33 -3.17 4.78
C PHE A 6 -1.14 -3.20 4.37
N ILE A 7 -1.72 -4.38 4.22
CA ILE A 7 -3.14 -4.55 3.89
C ILE A 7 -4.01 -3.90 4.97
N ARG A 8 -3.76 -4.21 6.25
CA ARG A 8 -4.55 -3.68 7.37
C ARG A 8 -4.51 -2.15 7.44
N ILE A 9 -3.34 -1.54 7.31
CA ILE A 9 -3.19 -0.08 7.31
C ILE A 9 -3.93 0.54 6.12
N CYS A 10 -3.76 -0.01 4.92
CA CYS A 10 -4.42 0.53 3.73
C CYS A 10 -5.94 0.38 3.78
N GLU A 11 -6.45 -0.72 4.33
CA GLU A 11 -7.88 -0.91 4.54
C GLU A 11 -8.43 0.06 5.58
N ALA A 12 -7.68 0.34 6.64
CA ALA A 12 -8.07 1.35 7.64
C ALA A 12 -8.14 2.77 7.07
N ILE A 13 -7.18 3.15 6.22
CA ILE A 13 -7.11 4.50 5.63
C ILE A 13 -8.13 4.69 4.50
N TYR A 14 -8.25 3.71 3.59
CA TYR A 14 -8.98 3.89 2.33
C TYR A 14 -10.29 3.10 2.25
N GLY A 15 -10.50 2.12 3.14
CA GLY A 15 -11.64 1.20 3.10
C GLY A 15 -11.71 0.36 1.82
N ALA A 16 -12.92 0.09 1.35
CA ALA A 16 -13.16 -0.68 0.13
C ALA A 16 -12.45 -0.05 -1.08
N GLY A 17 -11.84 -0.89 -1.92
CA GLY A 17 -11.10 -0.47 -3.10
C GLY A 17 -9.76 0.23 -2.81
N TRP A 18 -9.18 0.01 -1.62
CA TRP A 18 -7.94 0.66 -1.18
C TRP A 18 -6.79 0.59 -2.19
N GLN A 19 -6.62 -0.51 -2.93
CA GLN A 19 -5.51 -0.66 -3.88
C GLN A 19 -5.55 0.40 -4.99
N SER A 20 -6.73 0.66 -5.56
CA SER A 20 -6.89 1.65 -6.63
C SER A 20 -6.83 3.08 -6.11
N LYS A 21 -7.19 3.31 -4.84
CA LYS A 21 -7.08 4.63 -4.19
C LYS A 21 -5.61 4.93 -3.87
N LEU A 22 -4.92 4.00 -3.22
CA LEU A 22 -3.49 4.09 -2.93
C LEU A 22 -2.64 4.26 -4.19
N ALA A 23 -2.96 3.53 -5.27
CA ALA A 23 -2.26 3.67 -6.54
C ALA A 23 -2.35 5.11 -7.09
N ARG A 24 -3.52 5.75 -6.97
CA ARG A 24 -3.72 7.14 -7.37
C ARG A 24 -2.94 8.11 -6.50
N ASP A 25 -3.03 7.95 -5.18
CA ASP A 25 -2.35 8.85 -4.22
C ASP A 25 -0.83 8.78 -4.33
N LEU A 26 -0.27 7.59 -4.57
CA LEU A 26 1.17 7.40 -4.74
C LEU A 26 1.66 7.65 -6.17
N VAL A 27 0.76 7.91 -7.12
CA VAL A 27 1.05 7.99 -8.56
C VAL A 27 1.84 6.75 -9.02
N ARG A 28 1.31 5.56 -8.70
CA ARG A 28 1.89 4.26 -9.04
C ARG A 28 0.91 3.40 -9.81
N GLU A 29 1.44 2.48 -10.61
CA GLU A 29 0.61 1.50 -11.29
C GLU A 29 -0.05 0.54 -10.29
N PRO A 30 -1.32 0.14 -10.51
CA PRO A 30 -2.00 -0.85 -9.66
C PRO A 30 -1.27 -2.20 -9.56
N ARG A 31 -0.43 -2.53 -10.55
CA ARG A 31 0.42 -3.73 -10.52
C ARG A 31 1.50 -3.64 -9.43
N THR A 32 2.08 -2.47 -9.22
CA THR A 32 3.06 -2.23 -8.15
C THR A 32 2.43 -2.48 -6.79
N ILE A 33 1.21 -1.97 -6.57
CA ILE A 33 0.48 -2.19 -5.30
C ILE A 33 0.18 -3.68 -5.08
N ARG A 34 -0.20 -4.40 -6.14
CA ARG A 34 -0.42 -5.85 -6.08
C ARG A 34 0.85 -6.63 -5.70
N ARG A 35 2.02 -6.24 -6.20
CA ARG A 35 3.31 -6.85 -5.84
C ARG A 35 3.68 -6.65 -4.38
N TRP A 36 3.38 -5.48 -3.83
CA TRP A 36 3.56 -5.20 -2.40
C TRP A 36 2.60 -6.03 -1.55
N LYS A 37 1.34 -6.10 -1.99
CA LYS A 37 0.30 -6.92 -1.34
C LYS A 37 0.66 -8.41 -1.32
N SER A 38 1.22 -8.95 -2.40
CA SER A 38 1.61 -10.37 -2.47
C SER A 38 2.95 -10.66 -1.80
N GLY A 39 3.73 -9.64 -1.47
CA GLY A 39 5.12 -9.80 -1.03
C GLY A 39 6.11 -10.12 -2.15
N GLU A 40 5.69 -10.13 -3.43
CA GLU A 40 6.56 -10.29 -4.60
C GLU A 40 7.63 -9.19 -4.67
N SER A 41 7.34 -8.01 -4.13
CA SER A 41 8.32 -6.94 -4.00
C SER A 41 8.16 -6.20 -2.67
N PRO A 42 9.27 -5.75 -2.06
CA PRO A 42 9.20 -4.98 -0.84
C PRO A 42 8.55 -3.60 -1.08
N ILE A 43 7.87 -3.09 -0.06
CA ILE A 43 7.33 -1.74 -0.04
C ILE A 43 8.48 -0.75 0.20
N PRO A 44 8.66 0.30 -0.62
CA PRO A 44 9.70 1.30 -0.41
C PRO A 44 9.59 1.96 0.97
N LYS A 45 10.74 2.23 1.61
CA LYS A 45 10.79 2.85 2.95
C LYS A 45 10.04 4.18 3.04
N ALA A 46 10.10 5.00 1.99
CA ALA A 46 9.36 6.27 1.93
C ALA A 46 7.83 6.06 1.99
N VAL A 47 7.31 5.03 1.33
CA VAL A 47 5.89 4.68 1.36
C VAL A 47 5.51 4.14 2.74
N VAL A 48 6.37 3.32 3.36
CA VAL A 48 6.18 2.84 4.73
C VAL A 48 6.09 4.00 5.73
N GLY A 49 6.98 4.98 5.63
CA GLY A 49 6.94 6.18 6.48
C GLY A 49 5.63 6.96 6.28
N TRP A 50 5.30 7.28 5.04
CA TRP A 50 4.08 8.01 4.70
C TRP A 50 2.80 7.31 5.17
N LEU A 51 2.71 5.98 5.08
CA LEU A 51 1.56 5.21 5.56
C LEU A 51 1.42 5.20 7.08
N ARG A 52 2.54 5.32 7.81
CA ARG A 52 2.54 5.32 9.29
C ARG A 52 2.23 6.68 9.90
N GLU A 53 2.33 7.74 9.11
CA GLU A 53 2.01 9.12 9.51
C GLU A 53 0.55 9.51 9.22
N ARG A 54 -0.24 8.59 8.63
CA ARG A 54 -1.62 8.79 8.21
C ARG A 54 -2.64 8.36 9.25
#